data_AF-A0A392PKF9-F1
#
_entry.id   AF-A0A392PKF9-F1
#
_cell.length_a   1.000
_cell.length_b   1.000
_cell.length_c   1.000
_cell.angle_alpha   90.00
_cell.angle_beta   90.00
_cell.angle_gamma   90.00
#
_symmetry.space_group_name_H-M   'P 1'
#
loop_
_entity.id
_entity.type
_entity.pdbx_description
1 polymer ?
#
loop_
_entity_poly.entity_id
_entity_poly.type
_entity_poly.pdbx_seq_one_letter_code
_entity_poly.pdbx_strand_id
1 'polypeptide(L)' 'MGVNVSSEFLGVAERFLHCRIGSIPFIYLGLPVGENHRKEVTWQPLLDSLAKTLGVWRN' A
#
# COMPACT_ATOMS: atom_id res chain seq x y z
N MET A 1 11.95 8.50 4.58
CA MET A 1 12.74 8.17 3.37
C MET A 1 11.90 8.46 2.13
N GLY A 2 12.53 8.80 1.00
CA GLY A 2 11.84 9.19 -0.24
C GLY A 2 11.90 8.12 -1.33
N VAL A 3 11.22 8.38 -2.45
CA VAL A 3 11.29 7.58 -3.69
C VAL A 3 12.50 8.00 -4.53
N ASN A 4 13.04 7.06 -5.34
CA ASN A 4 14.20 7.29 -6.22
C ASN A 4 15.50 7.64 -5.48
N VAL A 5 15.77 6.93 -4.38
CA VAL A 5 16.99 7.07 -3.56
C VAL A 5 17.86 5.83 -3.73
N SER A 6 19.19 5.97 -3.61
CA SER A 6 20.10 4.82 -3.74
C SER A 6 19.81 3.74 -2.69
N SER A 7 20.00 2.47 -3.08
CA SER A 7 19.81 1.32 -2.19
C SER A 7 20.73 1.36 -0.97
N GLU A 8 21.95 1.88 -1.14
CA GLU A 8 22.91 2.08 -0.06
C GLU A 8 22.36 3.00 1.04
N PHE A 9 21.84 4.16 0.65
CA PHE A 9 21.27 5.10 1.62
C PHE A 9 20.00 4.54 2.28
N LEU A 10 19.14 3.87 1.51
CA LEU A 10 17.94 3.22 2.06
C LEU A 10 18.30 2.19 3.14
N GLY A 11 19.35 1.40 2.93
CA GLY A 11 19.84 0.44 3.93
C GLY A 11 20.38 1.10 5.20
N VAL A 12 21.08 2.23 5.10
CA VAL A 12 21.54 2.99 6.29
C VAL A 12 20.36 3.54 7.08
N ALA A 13 19.41 4.16 6.39
CA ALA A 13 18.27 4.79 7.02
C ALA A 13 17.27 3.78 7.60
N GLU A 14 17.11 2.60 7.00
CA GLU A 14 16.33 1.49 7.57
C GLU A 14 16.88 1.08 8.94
N ARG A 15 18.19 0.82 9.02
CA ARG A 15 18.87 0.42 10.27
C ARG A 15 18.78 1.50 11.34
N PHE A 16 18.97 2.76 10.97
CA PHE A 16 18.89 3.88 11.90
C PHE A 16 17.47 4.08 12.47
N LEU A 17 16.45 3.94 11.63
CA LEU A 17 15.05 4.13 12.02
C LEU A 17 14.41 2.86 12.60
N HIS A 18 15.12 1.73 12.62
CA HIS A 18 14.60 0.41 13.00
C HIS A 18 13.29 0.06 12.27
N CYS A 19 13.21 0.37 10.98
CA CYS A 19 12.04 0.08 10.15
C CYS A 19 12.37 -0.98 9.08
N ARG A 20 11.46 -1.24 8.14
CA ARG A 20 11.72 -2.06 6.95
C ARG A 20 11.62 -1.19 5.71
N ILE A 21 12.41 -1.50 4.68
CA ILE A 21 12.28 -0.87 3.37
C ILE A 21 11.00 -1.38 2.70
N GLY A 22 10.10 -0.45 2.33
CA GLY A 22 8.90 -0.76 1.55
C GLY A 22 9.17 -0.75 0.05
N SER A 23 8.33 -1.47 -0.71
CA SER A 23 8.38 -1.53 -2.18
C SER A 23 7.01 -1.21 -2.78
N ILE A 24 6.99 -0.69 -4.00
CA ILE A 24 5.78 -0.42 -4.77
C ILE A 24 5.64 -1.48 -5.88
N PRO A 25 4.43 -2.00 -6.16
CA PRO A 25 3.16 -1.68 -5.51
C PRO A 25 2.99 -2.37 -4.15
N PHE A 26 2.22 -1.76 -3.25
CA PHE A 26 1.82 -2.34 -1.96
C PHE A 26 0.36 -1.98 -1.63
N ILE A 27 -0.26 -2.69 -0.69
CA ILE A 27 -1.65 -2.42 -0.28
C ILE A 27 -1.66 -1.56 0.99
N TYR A 28 -2.37 -0.44 0.97
CA TYR A 28 -2.65 0.39 2.12
C TYR A 28 -4.15 0.55 2.30
N LEU A 29 -4.70 0.10 3.43
CA LEU A 29 -6.15 0.15 3.71
C LEU A 29 -7.02 -0.47 2.59
N GLY A 30 -6.53 -1.53 1.94
CA GLY A 30 -7.23 -2.18 0.82
C GLY A 30 -6.99 -1.51 -0.55
N LEU A 31 -6.20 -0.44 -0.62
CA LEU A 31 -5.86 0.26 -1.86
C LEU A 31 -4.46 -0.12 -2.38
N PRO A 32 -4.33 -0.55 -3.65
CA PRO A 32 -3.02 -0.75 -4.25
C PRO A 32 -2.37 0.61 -4.54
N VAL A 33 -1.33 0.92 -3.77
CA VAL A 33 -0.52 2.13 -3.92
C VAL A 33 0.49 1.93 -5.04
N GLY A 34 0.55 2.89 -5.96
CA GLY A 34 1.42 2.85 -7.14
C GLY A 34 0.77 2.27 -8.40
N GLU A 35 -0.44 1.74 -8.29
CA GLU A 35 -1.27 1.38 -9.45
C GLU A 35 -1.93 2.62 -10.08
N ASN A 36 -2.42 2.46 -11.32
CA ASN A 36 -3.08 3.56 -12.02
C ASN A 36 -4.48 3.82 -11.43
N HIS A 37 -4.56 4.83 -10.56
CA HIS A 37 -5.79 5.29 -9.90
C HIS A 37 -6.91 5.74 -10.85
N ARG A 38 -6.61 6.00 -12.14
CA ARG A 38 -7.62 6.35 -13.16
C ARG A 38 -8.37 5.15 -13.72
N LYS A 39 -7.90 3.92 -13.48
CA LYS A 39 -8.57 2.71 -13.95
C LYS A 39 -9.53 2.20 -12.87
N GLU A 40 -10.76 1.90 -13.26
CA GLU A 40 -11.79 1.33 -12.36
C GLU A 40 -11.33 0.02 -11.72
N VAL A 41 -10.68 -0.86 -12.49
CA VAL A 41 -10.16 -2.16 -12.02
C VAL A 41 -9.24 -2.03 -10.79
N THR A 42 -8.54 -0.90 -10.63
CA THR A 42 -7.66 -0.63 -9.49
C THR A 42 -8.45 -0.56 -8.17
N TRP A 43 -9.71 -0.15 -8.23
CA TRP A 43 -10.58 0.06 -7.07
C TRP A 43 -11.40 -1.18 -6.69
N GLN A 44 -11.50 -2.17 -7.58
CA GLN A 44 -12.30 -3.38 -7.35
C GLN A 44 -11.97 -4.08 -6.02
N PRO A 45 -10.69 -4.33 -5.66
CA PRO A 45 -10.36 -5.01 -4.41
C PRO A 45 -10.77 -4.21 -3.16
N LEU A 46 -10.73 -2.88 -3.23
CA LEU A 46 -11.21 -2.03 -2.14
C LEU A 46 -12.72 -2.15 -1.98
N LEU A 47 -13.47 -2.06 -3.09
CA LEU A 47 -14.93 -2.17 -3.08
C LEU A 47 -15.38 -3.51 -2.49
N ASP A 48 -14.73 -4.61 -2.88
CA ASP A 48 -15.02 -5.95 -2.36
C ASP A 48 -14.77 -6.03 -0.85
N SER A 49 -13.67 -5.43 -0.36
CA SER A 49 -13.34 -5.37 1.07
C SER A 49 -14.36 -4.56 1.88
N LEU A 50 -14.79 -3.40 1.34
CA LEU A 50 -15.81 -2.56 1.96
C LEU A 50 -17.16 -3.26 2.01
N ALA A 51 -17.57 -3.89 0.90
CA ALA A 51 -18.82 -4.64 0.82
C ALA A 51 -18.86 -5.79 1.84
N LYS A 52 -17.75 -6.53 1.98
CA LYS A 52 -17.61 -7.59 2.99
C LYS A 52 -17.73 -7.04 4.41
N THR A 53 -17.05 -5.93 4.70
CA THR A 53 -17.08 -5.32 6.04
C THR A 53 -18.47 -4.82 6.39
N LEU A 54 -19.14 -4.08 5.49
CA LEU A 54 -20.50 -3.60 5.70
C LEU A 54 -21.53 -4.75 5.80
N GLY A 55 -21.31 -5.85 5.07
CA GLY A 55 -22.14 -7.05 5.15
C GLY A 55 -22.13 -7.69 6.54
N VAL A 56 -21.00 -7.66 7.26
CA VAL A 56 -20.91 -8.15 8.65
C VAL A 56 -21.73 -7.29 9.60
N TRP A 57 -21.79 -5.97 9.38
CA TRP A 57 -22.50 -5.03 10.27
C TRP A 57 -24.03 -5.12 10.15
N ARG A 58 -24.53 -5.81 9.12
CA ARG A 58 -25.96 -6.05 8.93
C ARG A 58 -26.46 -7.30 9.66
N ASN A 59 -25.57 -8.04 10.34
CA ASN A 59 -25.88 -9.28 11.06
C ASN A 59 -25.79 -9.09 12.57
#